data_AF-Q5UXH2-F1
#
_entry.id   AF-Q5UXH2-F1
#
_cell.length_a   1.000
_cell.length_b   1.000
_cell.length_c   1.000
_cell.angle_alpha   90.00
_cell.angle_beta   90.00
_cell.angle_gamma   90.00
#
_symmetry.space_group_name_H-M   'P 1'
#
loop_
_entity.id
_entity.type
_entity.pdbx_description
1 polymer ?
#
loop_
_entity_poly.entity_id
_entity_poly.type
_entity_poly.pdbx_seq_one_letter_code
_entity_poly.pdbx_strand_id
1 'polypeptide(L)'
;MDEWVDPDEADPAQWRRTGPHDELRRGTETISVVERARRTSLPYQHEIEIHHTDNVADQFQSSEYEHARITYNSSIDTKSRIKLLTRGVLWGGGERHQRFQVQYRRPPPPTETVPFGTYTAWSRYQYGSIEQTDDGVTFAAADEEPGESLRDLDWKSMFDPVQERIAELELVRNPSFAKYRLKEADEWETYQTRFQYDPDVFAMGP
;
A
#
# COMPACT_ATOMS: atom_id res chain seq x y z
N MET A 1 -41.65 -15.66 22.86
CA MET A 1 -41.00 -14.75 23.83
C MET A 1 -40.33 -13.69 22.99
N ASP A 2 -40.66 -12.44 23.27
CA ASP A 2 -40.57 -11.26 22.39
C ASP A 2 -39.26 -11.08 21.64
N GLU A 3 -39.35 -11.02 20.31
CA GLU A 3 -38.32 -10.44 19.43
C GLU A 3 -38.88 -9.12 18.90
N TRP A 4 -39.15 -8.21 19.83
CA TRP A 4 -39.43 -6.82 19.52
C TRP A 4 -38.12 -6.07 19.66
N VAL A 5 -37.56 -5.60 18.54
CA VAL A 5 -36.46 -4.63 18.54
C VAL A 5 -37.01 -3.36 19.17
N ASP A 6 -36.40 -2.92 20.26
CA ASP A 6 -36.81 -1.72 20.98
C ASP A 6 -36.66 -0.50 20.05
N PRO A 7 -37.76 0.19 19.68
CA PRO A 7 -37.68 1.35 18.79
C PRO A 7 -36.90 2.53 19.41
N ASP A 8 -36.69 2.54 20.73
CA ASP A 8 -35.81 3.51 21.40
C ASP A 8 -34.32 3.12 21.30
N GLU A 9 -34.02 1.88 20.91
CA GLU A 9 -32.69 1.40 20.56
C GLU A 9 -32.38 1.65 19.07
N ALA A 10 -32.93 2.72 18.46
CA ALA A 10 -32.67 3.11 17.07
C ALA A 10 -31.69 4.30 16.92
N ASP A 11 -31.24 4.89 18.03
CA ASP A 11 -30.25 5.97 18.04
C ASP A 11 -28.86 5.44 18.44
N PRO A 12 -27.91 5.29 17.48
CA PRO A 12 -26.56 4.81 17.74
C PRO A 12 -25.80 5.62 18.79
N ALA A 13 -26.20 6.88 19.03
CA ALA A 13 -25.60 7.73 20.06
C ALA A 13 -25.94 7.28 21.49
N GLN A 14 -27.03 6.52 21.70
CA GLN A 14 -27.45 6.03 23.01
C GLN A 14 -26.89 4.65 23.36
N TRP A 15 -26.41 3.88 22.37
CA TRP A 15 -25.88 2.53 22.56
C TRP A 15 -24.54 2.48 23.30
N ARG A 16 -23.75 3.54 23.21
CA ARG A 16 -22.49 3.67 23.95
C ARG A 16 -22.64 4.68 25.08
N ARG A 17 -22.83 4.18 26.31
CA ARG A 17 -22.49 4.96 27.50
C ARG A 17 -21.01 5.29 27.44
N THR A 18 -20.68 6.56 27.69
CA THR A 18 -19.39 7.18 27.41
C THR A 18 -18.21 6.30 27.85
N GLY A 19 -17.36 5.91 26.90
CA GLY A 19 -16.21 5.04 27.16
C GLY A 19 -14.93 5.84 27.40
N PRO A 20 -13.92 5.27 28.08
CA PRO A 20 -12.62 5.92 28.36
C PRO A 20 -11.80 6.29 27.10
N HIS A 21 -12.34 6.03 25.90
CA HIS A 21 -11.74 6.31 24.61
C HIS A 21 -12.62 7.20 23.71
N ASP A 22 -13.72 7.76 24.22
CA ASP A 22 -14.56 8.68 23.43
C ASP A 22 -13.85 10.00 23.11
N GLU A 23 -12.89 10.40 23.95
CA GLU A 23 -12.00 11.54 23.67
C GLU A 23 -10.90 11.19 22.65
N LEU A 24 -10.52 9.93 22.49
CA LEU A 24 -9.54 9.52 21.47
C LEU A 24 -10.09 9.64 20.04
N ARG A 25 -11.42 9.60 19.86
CA ARG A 25 -12.08 9.90 18.58
C ARG A 25 -12.42 11.37 18.38
N ARG A 26 -12.23 12.21 19.40
CA ARG A 26 -12.44 13.65 19.32
C ARG A 26 -11.15 14.39 19.69
N GLY A 27 -10.15 14.26 18.83
CA GLY A 27 -9.04 15.20 18.75
C GLY A 27 -9.36 16.30 17.73
N THR A 28 -9.09 17.55 18.09
CA THR A 28 -9.20 18.76 17.25
C THR A 28 -8.20 18.77 16.11
N GLU A 29 -8.44 17.94 15.09
CA GLU A 29 -8.19 18.18 13.66
C GLU A 29 -8.36 16.81 12.99
N THR A 30 -9.52 16.52 12.38
CA THR A 30 -9.57 15.50 11.31
C THR A 30 -8.83 16.10 10.12
N ILE A 31 -7.49 16.12 10.21
CA ILE A 31 -6.62 16.66 9.17
C ILE A 31 -6.90 15.84 7.90
N SER A 32 -7.36 16.49 6.84
CA SER A 32 -7.63 15.79 5.58
C SER A 32 -6.38 15.06 5.09
N VAL A 33 -6.54 13.95 4.36
CA VAL A 33 -5.44 13.20 3.72
C VAL A 33 -4.43 14.12 3.00
N VAL A 34 -4.92 15.13 2.29
CA VAL A 34 -4.08 16.11 1.57
C VAL A 34 -3.28 16.98 2.52
N GLU A 35 -3.89 17.39 3.63
CA GLU A 35 -3.24 18.23 4.63
C GLU A 35 -2.22 17.43 5.44
N ARG A 36 -2.48 16.14 5.72
CA ARG A 36 -1.47 15.22 6.27
C ARG A 36 -0.26 15.12 5.34
N ALA A 37 -0.49 14.85 4.06
CA ALA A 37 0.57 14.75 3.05
C ALA A 37 1.37 16.06 2.87
N ARG A 38 0.72 17.23 2.98
CA ARG A 38 1.38 18.55 2.95
C ARG A 38 2.30 18.80 4.14
N ARG A 39 1.95 18.27 5.32
CA ARG A 39 2.72 18.43 6.56
C ARG A 39 3.91 17.46 6.62
N THR A 40 3.93 16.41 5.79
CA THR A 40 5.03 15.46 5.70
C THR A 40 6.29 16.13 5.13
N SER A 41 7.39 16.05 5.88
CA SER A 41 8.69 16.60 5.47
C SER A 41 9.46 15.65 4.56
N LEU A 42 10.31 16.20 3.69
CA LEU A 42 11.24 15.44 2.84
C LEU A 42 12.66 15.46 3.44
N PRO A 43 13.45 14.38 3.32
CA PRO A 43 13.11 13.10 2.66
C PRO A 43 12.04 12.34 3.45
N TYR A 44 11.27 11.50 2.75
CA TYR A 44 10.19 10.72 3.35
C TYR A 44 10.48 9.23 3.17
N GLN A 45 10.25 8.40 4.18
CA GLN A 45 10.34 6.96 4.06
C GLN A 45 9.26 6.31 4.93
N HIS A 46 8.55 5.35 4.36
CA HIS A 46 7.51 4.59 5.03
C HIS A 46 7.63 3.12 4.60
N GLU A 47 7.63 2.22 5.58
CA GLU A 47 7.66 0.78 5.36
C GLU A 47 6.41 0.14 5.96
N ILE A 48 5.72 -0.65 5.16
CA ILE A 48 4.55 -1.42 5.59
C ILE A 48 4.71 -2.87 5.13
N GLU A 49 4.39 -3.80 6.02
CA GLU A 49 4.29 -5.21 5.71
C GLU A 49 2.82 -5.61 5.68
N ILE A 50 2.39 -6.25 4.60
CA ILE A 50 1.02 -6.70 4.41
C ILE A 50 1.04 -8.22 4.19
N HIS A 51 0.24 -8.92 4.98
CA HIS A 51 -0.06 -10.34 4.81
C HIS A 51 -1.40 -10.46 4.10
N HIS A 52 -1.38 -11.02 2.91
CA HIS A 52 -2.57 -11.33 2.13
C HIS A 52 -2.89 -12.81 2.31
N THR A 53 -4.00 -13.07 3.00
CA THR A 53 -4.58 -14.41 3.18
C THR A 53 -5.72 -14.70 2.20
N ASP A 54 -6.28 -13.65 1.58
CA ASP A 54 -7.41 -13.72 0.66
C ASP A 54 -7.14 -12.84 -0.58
N ASN A 55 -7.75 -13.18 -1.72
CA ASN A 55 -7.71 -12.42 -2.98
C ASN A 55 -6.30 -12.19 -3.56
N VAL A 56 -5.32 -13.05 -3.26
CA VAL A 56 -3.96 -12.99 -3.85
C VAL A 56 -4.02 -13.06 -5.37
N ALA A 57 -4.90 -13.91 -5.91
CA ALA A 57 -5.09 -14.03 -7.35
C ALA A 57 -5.58 -12.73 -8.00
N ASP A 58 -6.53 -12.03 -7.37
CA ASP A 58 -7.08 -10.78 -7.88
C ASP A 58 -6.07 -9.63 -7.77
N GLN A 59 -5.30 -9.58 -6.67
CA GLN A 59 -4.36 -8.48 -6.41
C GLN A 59 -3.06 -8.59 -7.20
N PHE A 60 -2.60 -9.81 -7.47
CA PHE A 60 -1.33 -10.07 -8.16
C PHE A 60 -1.51 -10.66 -9.55
N GLN A 61 -2.76 -10.76 -10.03
CA GLN A 61 -3.14 -11.35 -11.32
C GLN A 61 -2.49 -12.73 -11.54
N SER A 62 -2.34 -13.50 -10.46
CA SER A 62 -1.70 -14.80 -10.46
C SER A 62 -2.58 -15.81 -9.75
N SER A 63 -3.22 -16.69 -10.52
CA SER A 63 -4.04 -17.79 -9.99
C SER A 63 -3.22 -18.89 -9.31
N GLU A 64 -1.89 -18.75 -9.23
CA GLU A 64 -0.98 -19.80 -8.81
C GLU A 64 -0.71 -19.76 -7.29
N TYR A 65 -0.99 -18.65 -6.61
CA TYR A 65 -0.66 -18.47 -5.19
C TYR A 65 -1.90 -18.10 -4.36
N GLU A 66 -1.97 -18.65 -3.16
CA GLU A 66 -3.09 -18.45 -2.21
C GLU A 66 -2.73 -17.44 -1.12
N HIS A 67 -1.43 -17.29 -0.84
CA HIS A 67 -0.92 -16.46 0.23
C HIS A 67 0.23 -15.58 -0.25
N ALA A 68 0.30 -14.37 0.29
CA ALA A 68 1.40 -13.46 0.02
C ALA A 68 1.79 -12.68 1.27
N ARG A 69 3.10 -12.51 1.48
CA ARG A 69 3.68 -11.63 2.49
C ARG A 69 4.57 -10.65 1.78
N ILE A 70 4.21 -9.38 1.82
CA ILE A 70 4.85 -8.35 1.01
C ILE A 70 5.18 -7.15 1.87
N THR A 71 6.44 -6.75 1.83
CA THR A 71 6.93 -5.50 2.37
C THR A 71 7.00 -4.46 1.26
N TYR A 72 6.36 -3.31 1.48
CA TYR A 72 6.48 -2.13 0.64
C TYR A 72 7.32 -1.10 1.37
N ASN A 73 8.45 -0.72 0.78
CA ASN A 73 9.30 0.35 1.27
C ASN A 73 9.23 1.51 0.28
N SER A 74 8.47 2.52 0.70
CA SER A 74 8.12 3.73 -0.04
C SER A 74 9.06 4.85 0.39
N SER A 75 9.73 5.53 -0.56
CA SER A 75 10.63 6.64 -0.21
C SER A 75 10.65 7.76 -1.24
N ILE A 76 10.91 8.97 -0.73
CA ILE A 76 11.20 10.18 -1.50
C ILE A 76 12.56 10.69 -1.04
N ASP A 77 13.53 10.73 -1.96
CA ASP A 77 14.87 11.21 -1.63
C ASP A 77 14.96 12.75 -1.56
N THR A 78 16.13 13.26 -1.16
CA THR A 78 16.40 14.71 -1.06
C THR A 78 16.33 15.48 -2.38
N LYS A 79 16.26 14.77 -3.52
CA LYS A 79 16.04 15.35 -4.85
C LYS A 79 14.60 15.13 -5.32
N SER A 80 13.69 14.84 -4.38
CA SER A 80 12.28 14.58 -4.64
C SER A 80 12.03 13.38 -5.58
N ARG A 81 12.97 12.42 -5.64
CA ARG A 81 12.80 11.22 -6.47
C ARG A 81 12.09 10.13 -5.69
N ILE A 82 11.01 9.63 -6.28
CA ILE A 82 10.25 8.50 -5.76
C ILE A 82 11.00 7.20 -6.02
N LYS A 83 11.14 6.38 -4.97
CA LYS A 83 11.59 5.00 -5.06
C LYS A 83 10.64 4.14 -4.24
N LEU A 84 10.08 3.12 -4.87
CA LEU A 84 9.28 2.10 -4.21
C LEU A 84 9.99 0.76 -4.39
N LEU A 85 10.31 0.11 -3.28
CA LEU A 85 10.83 -1.25 -3.24
C LEU A 85 9.73 -2.15 -2.68
N THR A 86 9.28 -3.10 -3.48
CA THR A 86 8.36 -4.15 -3.07
C THR A 86 9.15 -5.46 -2.99
N ARG A 87 9.07 -6.17 -1.88
CA ARG A 87 9.70 -7.49 -1.75
C ARG A 87 8.80 -8.40 -0.96
N GLY A 88 8.87 -9.70 -1.21
CA GLY A 88 7.99 -10.61 -0.54
C GLY A 88 8.14 -12.05 -0.97
N VAL A 89 7.23 -12.86 -0.45
CA VAL A 89 7.08 -14.27 -0.77
C VAL A 89 5.62 -14.55 -1.12
N LEU A 90 5.42 -15.41 -2.12
CA LEU A 90 4.14 -15.91 -2.60
C LEU A 90 4.14 -17.43 -2.45
N TRP A 91 3.06 -18.00 -1.90
CA TRP A 91 2.93 -19.45 -1.67
C TRP A 91 1.49 -19.95 -1.68
N GLY A 92 1.31 -21.27 -1.60
CA GLY A 92 0.01 -21.93 -1.78
C GLY A 92 -0.24 -22.32 -3.24
N GLY A 93 -1.27 -23.12 -3.49
CA GLY A 93 -1.63 -23.60 -4.85
C GLY A 93 -0.75 -24.73 -5.44
N GLY A 94 0.43 -25.01 -4.86
CA GLY A 94 1.34 -26.08 -5.26
C GLY A 94 2.64 -26.10 -4.43
N GLU A 95 3.62 -26.92 -4.83
CA GLU A 95 4.91 -27.03 -4.11
C GLU A 95 5.94 -25.94 -4.50
N ARG A 96 5.69 -25.21 -5.60
CA ARG A 96 6.61 -24.20 -6.12
C ARG A 96 6.20 -22.81 -5.63
N HIS A 97 6.92 -22.30 -4.64
CA HIS A 97 6.73 -20.96 -4.10
C HIS A 97 7.73 -19.97 -4.69
N GLN A 98 7.47 -18.69 -4.54
CA GLN A 98 8.28 -17.64 -5.17
C GLN A 98 8.65 -16.54 -4.18
N ARG A 99 9.94 -16.24 -4.08
CA ARG A 99 10.44 -14.99 -3.49
C ARG A 99 10.67 -13.98 -4.60
N PHE A 100 10.30 -12.73 -4.36
CA PHE A 100 10.49 -11.67 -5.34
C PHE A 100 10.95 -10.36 -4.71
N GLN A 101 11.52 -9.52 -5.56
CA GLN A 101 11.88 -8.15 -5.27
C GLN A 101 11.65 -7.32 -6.54
N VAL A 102 10.91 -6.22 -6.43
CA VAL A 102 10.69 -5.25 -7.51
C VAL A 102 11.03 -3.86 -7.01
N GLN A 103 11.83 -3.15 -7.78
CA GLN A 103 12.12 -1.75 -7.55
C GLN A 103 11.52 -0.90 -8.67
N TYR A 104 10.59 -0.03 -8.30
CA TYR A 104 9.99 0.96 -9.18
C TYR A 104 10.74 2.28 -9.05
N ARG A 105 11.17 2.81 -10.19
CA ARG A 105 11.83 4.10 -10.29
C ARG A 105 11.20 4.90 -11.40
N ARG A 106 11.09 6.20 -11.17
CA ARG A 106 10.73 7.14 -12.22
C ARG A 106 11.96 7.96 -12.63
N PRO A 107 12.29 8.03 -13.93
CA PRO A 107 13.43 8.83 -14.39
C PRO A 107 13.19 10.33 -14.07
N PRO A 108 14.24 11.06 -13.63
CA PRO A 108 14.14 12.49 -13.40
C PRO A 108 14.17 13.30 -14.72
N PRO A 109 13.72 14.57 -14.70
CA PRO A 109 13.07 15.22 -13.57
C PRO A 109 11.71 14.57 -13.33
N PRO A 110 11.30 14.34 -12.07
CA PRO A 110 9.89 14.08 -11.81
C PRO A 110 9.17 15.28 -12.39
N THR A 111 8.40 15.08 -13.46
CA THR A 111 7.67 16.19 -14.06
C THR A 111 6.76 16.70 -12.95
N GLU A 112 7.05 17.87 -12.39
CA GLU A 112 6.14 18.58 -11.49
C GLU A 112 4.76 18.78 -12.14
N THR A 113 4.69 18.56 -13.46
CA THR A 113 3.55 18.63 -14.37
C THR A 113 2.89 17.28 -14.71
N VAL A 114 3.40 16.12 -14.27
CA VAL A 114 2.66 14.83 -14.38
C VAL A 114 2.99 13.91 -13.18
N PRO A 115 2.09 13.59 -12.24
CA PRO A 115 2.35 12.74 -11.07
C PRO A 115 2.38 11.26 -11.45
N PHE A 116 1.49 10.80 -12.34
CA PHE A 116 1.39 9.40 -12.76
C PHE A 116 1.80 9.25 -14.22
N GLY A 117 2.62 8.26 -14.53
CA GLY A 117 3.06 7.99 -15.89
C GLY A 117 3.83 6.67 -15.95
N THR A 118 4.88 6.64 -16.77
CA THR A 118 5.72 5.45 -16.92
C THR A 118 6.79 5.35 -15.84
N TYR A 119 6.94 4.16 -15.27
CA TYR A 119 7.99 3.82 -14.32
C TYR A 119 8.80 2.66 -14.86
N THR A 120 10.11 2.72 -14.64
CA THR A 120 10.99 1.59 -14.86
C THR A 120 10.91 0.68 -13.63
N ALA A 121 10.51 -0.56 -13.85
CA ALA A 121 10.47 -1.62 -12.85
C ALA A 121 11.60 -2.61 -13.12
N TRP A 122 12.57 -2.66 -12.20
CA TRP A 122 13.53 -3.76 -12.13
C TRP A 122 12.97 -4.82 -11.20
N SER A 123 12.90 -6.07 -11.65
CA SER A 123 12.42 -7.18 -10.84
C SER A 123 13.40 -8.33 -10.82
N ARG A 124 13.50 -8.97 -9.66
CA ARG A 124 14.22 -10.22 -9.44
C ARG A 124 13.28 -11.20 -8.75
N TYR A 125 13.28 -12.45 -9.18
CA TYR A 125 12.50 -13.50 -8.55
C TYR A 125 13.30 -14.80 -8.45
N GLN A 126 12.93 -15.65 -7.51
CA GLN A 126 13.54 -16.96 -7.32
C GLN A 126 12.47 -17.93 -6.82
N TYR A 127 12.45 -19.13 -7.37
CA TYR A 127 11.58 -20.20 -6.92
C TYR A 127 12.20 -21.00 -5.78
N GLY A 128 11.35 -21.64 -4.98
CA GLY A 128 11.76 -22.38 -3.81
C GLY A 128 10.56 -22.97 -3.06
N SER A 129 10.78 -23.30 -1.79
CA SER A 129 9.75 -23.77 -0.87
C SER A 129 9.61 -22.81 0.31
N ILE A 130 8.49 -22.95 1.02
CA ILE A 130 8.21 -22.20 2.23
C ILE A 130 8.08 -23.18 3.38
N GLU A 131 8.77 -22.86 4.46
CA GLU A 131 8.63 -23.49 5.75
C GLU A 131 7.89 -22.52 6.67
N GLN A 132 6.73 -22.94 7.16
CA GLN A 132 5.99 -22.21 8.20
C GLN A 132 6.50 -22.66 9.56
N THR A 133 7.01 -21.71 10.34
CA THR A 133 7.45 -21.90 11.71
C THR A 133 6.60 -21.05 12.65
N ASP A 134 6.71 -21.28 13.96
CA ASP A 134 6.02 -20.46 14.97
C ASP A 134 6.44 -18.97 14.91
N ASP A 135 7.63 -18.69 14.36
CA ASP A 135 8.18 -17.34 14.15
C ASP A 135 7.78 -16.71 12.79
N GLY A 136 7.02 -17.44 11.96
CA GLY A 136 6.48 -16.96 10.69
C GLY A 136 6.88 -17.80 9.47
N VAL A 137 7.14 -17.11 8.36
CA VAL A 137 7.33 -17.73 7.04
C VAL A 137 8.78 -17.63 6.62
N THR A 138 9.45 -18.76 6.41
CA THR A 138 10.83 -18.85 5.91
C THR A 138 10.86 -19.39 4.49
N PHE A 139 11.67 -18.79 3.62
CA PHE A 139 11.83 -19.21 2.23
C PHE A 139 13.15 -19.95 2.02
N ALA A 140 13.08 -21.18 1.51
CA ALA A 140 14.22 -21.98 1.10
C ALA A 140 14.33 -21.95 -0.43
N ALA A 141 15.42 -21.38 -0.95
CA ALA A 141 15.63 -21.29 -2.40
C ALA A 141 15.88 -22.66 -3.03
N ALA A 142 15.28 -22.90 -4.20
CA ALA A 142 15.66 -24.03 -5.04
C ALA A 142 17.06 -23.82 -5.65
N ASP A 143 17.67 -24.90 -6.13
CA ASP A 143 18.92 -24.88 -6.90
C ASP A 143 18.68 -24.40 -8.34
N GLU A 144 18.08 -23.22 -8.45
CA GLU A 144 17.79 -22.52 -9.70
C GLU A 144 18.34 -21.10 -9.60
N GLU A 145 18.93 -20.63 -10.70
CA GLU A 145 19.37 -19.24 -10.79
C GLU A 145 18.16 -18.29 -10.72
N PRO A 146 18.30 -17.15 -10.02
CA PRO A 146 17.23 -16.15 -9.95
C PRO A 146 16.99 -15.53 -11.32
N GLY A 147 15.72 -15.33 -11.66
CA GLY A 147 15.33 -14.55 -12.83
C GLY A 147 15.44 -13.05 -12.53
N GLU A 148 15.90 -12.28 -13.51
CA GLU A 148 15.94 -10.82 -13.46
C GLU A 148 15.34 -10.21 -14.73
N SER A 149 14.62 -9.11 -14.60
CA SER A 149 14.07 -8.38 -15.74
C SER A 149 13.97 -6.88 -15.47
N LEU A 150 14.06 -6.09 -16.54
CA LEU A 150 13.83 -4.65 -16.53
C LEU A 150 12.71 -4.33 -17.53
N ARG A 151 11.67 -3.64 -17.08
CA ARG A 151 10.53 -3.26 -17.92
C ARG A 151 10.02 -1.87 -17.59
N ASP A 152 9.50 -1.19 -18.60
CA ASP A 152 8.74 0.03 -18.40
C ASP A 152 7.26 -0.31 -18.23
N LEU A 153 6.65 0.22 -17.17
CA LEU A 153 5.25 0.00 -16.83
C LEU A 153 4.54 1.34 -16.79
N ASP A 154 3.41 1.40 -17.50
CA ASP A 154 2.45 2.47 -17.27
C ASP A 154 1.82 2.31 -15.88
N TRP A 155 1.50 3.45 -15.25
CA TRP A 155 0.76 3.54 -14.01
C TRP A 155 -0.42 2.56 -13.94
N LYS A 156 -1.29 2.58 -14.96
CA LYS A 156 -2.53 1.79 -14.98
C LYS A 156 -2.28 0.30 -15.15
N SER A 157 -1.08 -0.08 -15.58
CA SER A 157 -0.68 -1.48 -15.74
C SER A 157 -0.01 -2.05 -14.49
N MET A 158 0.16 -1.25 -13.43
CA MET A 158 0.69 -1.73 -12.15
C MET A 158 -0.41 -2.35 -11.31
N PHE A 159 -0.03 -3.25 -10.40
CA PHE A 159 -0.94 -3.81 -9.40
C PHE A 159 -1.49 -2.72 -8.47
N ASP A 160 -2.76 -2.82 -8.10
CA ASP A 160 -3.46 -1.87 -7.23
C ASP A 160 -2.69 -1.52 -5.94
N PRO A 161 -2.07 -2.47 -5.21
CA PRO A 161 -1.29 -2.14 -4.02
C PRO A 161 -0.06 -1.27 -4.35
N VAL A 162 0.56 -1.49 -5.51
CA VAL A 162 1.71 -0.69 -5.97
C VAL A 162 1.25 0.71 -6.38
N GLN A 163 0.12 0.80 -7.07
CA GLN A 163 -0.48 2.09 -7.41
C GLN A 163 -0.76 2.89 -6.13
N GLU A 164 -1.41 2.30 -5.13
CA GLU A 164 -1.68 2.97 -3.87
C GLU A 164 -0.44 3.58 -3.20
N ARG A 165 0.67 2.83 -3.13
CA ARG A 165 1.91 3.31 -2.52
C ARG A 165 2.59 4.42 -3.31
N ILE A 166 2.48 4.41 -4.64
CA ILE A 166 2.97 5.52 -5.46
C ILE A 166 2.04 6.73 -5.34
N ALA A 167 0.73 6.55 -5.21
CA ALA A 167 -0.22 7.65 -5.00
C ALA A 167 0.05 8.36 -3.67
N GLU A 168 0.37 7.60 -2.61
CA GLU A 168 0.89 8.13 -1.34
C GLU A 168 2.15 8.99 -1.57
N LEU A 169 3.16 8.46 -2.27
CA LEU A 169 4.41 9.17 -2.53
C LEU A 169 4.23 10.43 -3.39
N GLU A 170 3.34 10.38 -4.38
CA GLU A 170 2.99 11.54 -5.22
C GLU A 170 2.20 12.60 -4.41
N LEU A 171 1.35 12.18 -3.47
CA LEU A 171 0.66 13.08 -2.55
C LEU A 171 1.62 13.80 -1.60
N VAL A 172 2.68 13.13 -1.12
CA VAL A 172 3.73 13.81 -0.33
C VAL A 172 4.58 14.73 -1.21
N ARG A 173 4.96 14.29 -2.42
CA ARG A 173 5.82 15.08 -3.31
C ARG A 173 5.12 16.33 -3.87
N ASN A 174 3.88 16.19 -4.36
CA ASN A 174 3.10 17.27 -4.94
C ASN A 174 1.60 17.10 -4.64
N PRO A 175 1.16 17.40 -3.41
CA PRO A 175 -0.19 17.09 -2.93
C PRO A 175 -1.32 17.66 -3.79
N SER A 176 -1.18 18.93 -4.21
CA SER A 176 -2.23 19.62 -4.97
C SER A 176 -2.41 19.00 -6.35
N PHE A 177 -1.31 18.67 -7.03
CA PHE A 177 -1.36 18.17 -8.39
C PHE A 177 -1.65 16.66 -8.47
N ALA A 178 -1.12 15.87 -7.52
CA ALA A 178 -1.49 14.47 -7.36
C ALA A 178 -3.00 14.31 -7.12
N LYS A 179 -3.57 15.10 -6.20
CA LYS A 179 -5.02 15.14 -5.98
C LYS A 179 -5.79 15.50 -7.25
N TYR A 180 -5.37 16.55 -7.97
CA TYR A 180 -6.03 16.97 -9.20
C TYR A 180 -6.09 15.82 -10.22
N ARG A 181 -4.97 15.12 -10.43
CA ARG A 181 -4.88 14.02 -11.40
C ARG A 181 -5.65 12.78 -10.98
N LEU A 182 -5.68 12.46 -9.69
CA LEU A 182 -6.55 11.39 -9.17
C LEU A 182 -8.04 11.73 -9.35
N LYS A 183 -8.42 13.00 -9.21
CA LYS A 183 -9.79 13.45 -9.49
C LYS A 183 -10.15 13.37 -10.97
N GLU A 184 -9.25 13.78 -11.86
CA GLU A 184 -9.46 13.63 -13.31
C GLU A 184 -9.61 12.16 -13.74
N ALA A 185 -8.98 11.24 -12.99
CA ALA A 185 -9.09 9.80 -13.21
C ALA A 185 -10.27 9.13 -12.48
N ASP A 186 -11.07 9.88 -11.72
CA ASP A 186 -12.15 9.37 -10.85
C ASP A 186 -11.69 8.37 -9.76
N GLU A 187 -10.42 8.47 -9.35
CA GLU A 187 -9.79 7.55 -8.37
C GLU A 187 -9.60 8.20 -6.99
N TRP A 188 -9.85 9.51 -6.88
CA TRP A 188 -9.56 10.27 -5.66
C TRP A 188 -10.31 9.74 -4.43
N GLU A 189 -11.61 9.43 -4.54
CA GLU A 189 -12.41 8.99 -3.39
C GLU A 189 -11.95 7.63 -2.88
N THR A 190 -11.60 6.72 -3.79
CA THR A 190 -11.03 5.41 -3.46
C THR A 190 -9.74 5.56 -2.66
N TYR A 191 -8.76 6.30 -3.18
CA TYR A 191 -7.48 6.49 -2.49
C TYR A 191 -7.63 7.30 -1.20
N GLN A 192 -8.46 8.34 -1.18
CA GLN A 192 -8.75 9.11 0.02
C GLN A 192 -9.28 8.22 1.14
N THR A 193 -10.24 7.34 0.82
CA THR A 193 -10.83 6.41 1.80
C THR A 193 -9.77 5.47 2.34
N ARG A 194 -8.93 4.87 1.49
CA ARG A 194 -7.85 3.97 1.92
C ARG A 194 -6.87 4.67 2.87
N PHE A 195 -6.37 5.85 2.49
CA PHE A 195 -5.43 6.62 3.31
C PHE A 195 -6.04 7.21 4.58
N GLN A 196 -7.36 7.41 4.62
CA GLN A 196 -8.05 7.87 5.81
C GLN A 196 -8.03 6.83 6.93
N TYR A 197 -8.07 5.54 6.58
CA TYR A 197 -8.06 4.43 7.54
C TYR A 197 -6.67 3.86 7.80
N ASP A 198 -5.64 4.33 7.09
CA ASP A 198 -4.24 3.99 7.33
C ASP A 198 -3.60 5.06 8.26
N PRO A 199 -3.44 4.77 9.56
CA PRO A 199 -2.94 5.74 10.53
C PRO A 199 -1.46 6.08 10.31
N ASP A 200 -0.69 5.18 9.70
CA ASP A 200 0.77 5.29 9.56
C ASP A 200 1.17 6.04 8.27
N VAL A 201 0.28 6.06 7.29
CA VAL A 201 0.46 6.82 6.03
C VAL A 201 0.57 8.33 6.31
N PHE A 202 1.55 9.00 5.71
CA PHE A 202 1.88 10.42 5.96
C PHE A 202 2.37 10.76 7.38
N ALA A 203 2.52 9.79 8.28
CA ALA A 203 2.87 10.04 9.68
C ALA A 203 4.38 9.99 9.99
N MET A 204 5.22 9.62 9.02
CA MET A 204 6.66 9.42 9.23
C MET A 204 7.56 10.13 8.21
N GLY A 205 7.97 11.37 8.51
CA GLY A 205 9.26 11.88 8.03
C GLY A 205 10.34 11.64 9.11
N PRO A 206 11.64 11.69 8.77
CA PRO A 206 12.73 11.60 9.75
C PRO A 206 12.64 12.65 10.86
#